data_AF-N1ZSH8-F1
#
_entry.id   AF-N1ZSH8-F1
#
_cell.length_a   1.000
_cell.length_b   1.000
_cell.length_c   1.000
_cell.angle_alpha   90.00
_cell.angle_beta   90.00
_cell.angle_gamma   90.00
#
_symmetry.space_group_name_H-M   'P 1'
#
loop_
_entity.id
_entity.type
_entity.pdbx_description
1 polymer ?
#
loop_
_entity_poly.entity_id
_entity_poly.type
_entity_poly.pdbx_seq_one_letter_code
_entity_poly.pdbx_strand_id
1 'polypeptide(L)'
;MPNQENKLTISCIQNCTQPENKSRIIHSVVTAFGGGTLKEENCDAEIKVFERNLLNNSTNYILVLVQFDKKNTLAVIYKQNNDDCTIFSVLGRYYEIVEVNFILEPISKNTLILFCEQVNMATGIYETNDFLKGYLWNGNFYSQVLNTPFNIKAYWNNAWINCSSPNKFWEKAQQSCNFTWNNVEKIVIYIYRAQEYSISNVEESIHLPEDNTFQIAKSRFLVETYSWSEKWNCFILYEGRHKSTGEEVAVIHDLNNYVYSLVEDVSSQYVICTSNQEHLVISQQQLELI
;
A
#
# COMPACT_ATOMS: atom_id res chain seq x y z
N MET A 1 15.81 32.36 -12.52
CA MET A 1 14.45 32.89 -12.36
C MET A 1 13.50 31.70 -12.34
N PRO A 2 12.66 31.49 -11.33
CA PRO A 2 11.74 30.36 -11.34
C PRO A 2 10.61 30.66 -12.34
N ASN A 3 10.41 29.76 -13.30
CA ASN A 3 9.37 29.84 -14.33
C ASN A 3 7.98 30.10 -13.70
N GLN A 4 7.35 31.21 -14.08
CA GLN A 4 5.98 31.54 -13.69
C GLN A 4 4.92 30.67 -14.38
N GLU A 5 5.30 29.84 -15.36
CA GLU A 5 4.38 29.05 -16.19
C GLU A 5 3.76 27.83 -15.49
N ASN A 6 4.28 27.39 -14.34
CA ASN A 6 3.81 26.17 -13.65
C ASN A 6 3.06 26.40 -12.33
N LYS A 7 2.67 27.64 -12.03
CA LYS A 7 1.83 27.92 -10.84
C LYS A 7 0.37 27.57 -11.13
N LEU A 8 -0.18 26.63 -10.37
CA LEU A 8 -1.62 26.36 -10.34
C LEU A 8 -2.28 27.27 -9.31
N THR A 9 -3.53 27.64 -9.54
CA THR A 9 -4.34 28.34 -8.52
C THR A 9 -5.24 27.35 -7.80
N ILE A 10 -5.77 27.70 -6.63
CA ILE A 10 -6.76 26.87 -5.93
C ILE A 10 -8.01 26.65 -6.80
N SER A 11 -8.45 27.69 -7.50
CA SER A 11 -9.56 27.59 -8.47
C SER A 11 -9.26 26.60 -9.60
N CYS A 12 -8.01 26.53 -10.06
CA CYS A 12 -7.59 25.56 -11.07
C CYS A 12 -7.76 24.12 -10.54
N ILE A 13 -7.31 23.84 -9.31
CA ILE A 13 -7.42 22.53 -8.67
C ILE A 13 -8.89 22.17 -8.38
N GLN A 14 -9.70 23.11 -7.88
CA GLN A 14 -11.11 22.89 -7.57
C GLN A 14 -11.97 22.64 -8.81
N ASN A 15 -11.61 23.26 -9.94
CA ASN A 15 -12.28 23.09 -11.21
C ASN A 15 -11.51 22.13 -12.13
N CYS A 16 -10.99 21.03 -11.58
CA CYS A 16 -10.13 20.06 -12.28
C CYS A 16 -10.81 19.30 -13.44
N THR A 17 -12.13 19.38 -13.56
CA THR A 17 -12.90 18.78 -14.66
C THR A 17 -12.90 19.64 -15.92
N GLN A 18 -12.56 20.93 -15.81
CA GLN A 18 -12.43 21.83 -16.97
C GLN A 18 -11.19 21.43 -17.79
N PRO A 19 -11.28 21.26 -19.12
CA PRO A 19 -10.19 20.73 -19.94
C PRO A 19 -8.86 21.45 -19.77
N GLU A 20 -8.87 22.79 -19.72
CA GLU A 20 -7.64 23.59 -19.54
C GLU A 20 -7.00 23.38 -18.16
N ASN A 21 -7.81 23.37 -17.10
CA ASN A 21 -7.34 23.12 -15.74
C ASN A 21 -6.81 21.70 -15.60
N LYS A 22 -7.53 20.73 -16.17
CA LYS A 22 -7.15 19.32 -16.19
C LYS A 22 -5.75 19.15 -16.80
N SER A 23 -5.50 19.71 -17.99
CA SER A 23 -4.20 19.64 -18.65
C SER A 23 -3.09 20.30 -17.83
N ARG A 24 -3.36 21.45 -17.19
CA ARG A 24 -2.39 22.12 -16.33
C ARG A 24 -2.05 21.30 -15.09
N ILE A 25 -3.04 20.68 -14.44
CA ILE A 25 -2.81 19.81 -13.28
C ILE A 25 -2.00 18.59 -13.71
N ILE A 26 -2.38 17.91 -14.79
CA ILE A 26 -1.65 16.75 -15.33
C ILE A 26 -0.19 17.12 -15.60
N HIS A 27 0.06 18.22 -16.32
CA HIS A 27 1.42 18.67 -16.63
C HIS A 27 2.24 18.97 -15.36
N SER A 28 1.64 19.66 -14.38
CA SER A 28 2.29 19.95 -13.09
C SER A 28 2.68 18.66 -12.35
N VAL A 29 1.76 17.70 -12.28
CA VAL A 29 2.00 16.40 -11.63
C VAL A 29 3.06 15.59 -12.38
N VAL A 30 2.95 15.41 -13.70
CA VAL A 30 3.93 14.64 -14.50
C VAL A 30 5.33 15.25 -14.42
N THR A 31 5.43 16.58 -14.44
CA THR A 31 6.70 17.30 -14.27
C THR A 31 7.33 17.00 -12.90
N ALA A 32 6.53 16.90 -11.85
CA ALA A 32 7.00 16.55 -10.50
C ALA A 32 7.64 15.16 -10.42
N PHE A 33 7.24 14.24 -11.30
CA PHE A 33 7.82 12.90 -11.44
C PHE A 33 8.95 12.82 -12.47
N GLY A 34 9.44 13.96 -12.98
CA GLY A 34 10.63 14.02 -13.83
C GLY A 34 10.37 13.94 -15.34
N GLY A 35 9.15 14.24 -15.81
CA GLY A 35 8.86 14.63 -17.21
C GLY A 35 9.19 13.63 -18.34
N GLY A 36 9.56 12.37 -18.04
CA GLY A 36 10.17 11.48 -19.04
C GLY A 36 9.51 10.11 -19.25
N THR A 37 8.50 9.72 -18.47
CA THR A 37 7.92 8.34 -18.53
C THR A 37 6.44 8.25 -18.81
N LEU A 38 5.69 9.36 -18.75
CA LEU A 38 4.28 9.40 -19.05
C LEU A 38 4.06 10.45 -20.13
N LYS A 39 3.47 10.06 -21.26
CA LYS A 39 3.14 11.00 -22.32
C LYS A 39 2.07 11.95 -21.78
N GLU A 40 2.40 13.25 -21.73
CA GLU A 40 1.49 14.33 -21.33
C GLU A 40 0.21 14.39 -22.19
N GLU A 41 0.20 13.69 -23.32
CA GLU A 41 -0.85 13.65 -24.34
C GLU A 41 -2.11 12.87 -23.93
N ASN A 42 -2.14 12.18 -22.78
CA ASN A 42 -3.35 11.52 -22.28
C ASN A 42 -4.21 12.49 -21.45
N CYS A 43 -4.93 13.40 -22.13
CA CYS A 43 -5.92 14.31 -21.53
C CYS A 43 -7.13 13.59 -20.89
N ASP A 44 -7.23 12.27 -20.98
CA ASP A 44 -8.33 11.47 -20.44
C ASP A 44 -8.16 11.05 -18.99
N ALA A 45 -7.03 11.35 -18.35
CA ALA A 45 -6.76 10.96 -16.96
C ALA A 45 -7.87 11.42 -15.98
N GLU A 46 -8.25 10.59 -15.02
CA GLU A 46 -9.17 10.99 -13.96
C GLU A 46 -8.40 11.75 -12.87
N ILE A 47 -8.95 12.88 -12.40
CA ILE A 47 -8.36 13.66 -11.30
C ILE A 47 -9.29 13.56 -10.09
N LYS A 48 -8.75 13.07 -8.97
CA LYS A 48 -9.45 13.07 -7.67
C LYS A 48 -8.74 14.06 -6.74
N VAL A 49 -9.52 14.95 -6.13
CA VAL A 49 -9.01 16.01 -5.25
C VAL A 49 -9.57 15.81 -3.85
N PHE A 50 -8.69 15.85 -2.85
CA PHE A 50 -9.05 15.76 -1.45
C PHE A 50 -8.51 16.97 -0.70
N GLU A 51 -9.40 17.89 -0.36
CA GLU A 51 -9.11 19.05 0.48
C GLU A 51 -9.30 18.65 1.95
N ARG A 52 -8.18 18.51 2.67
CA ARG A 52 -8.17 18.14 4.09
C ARG A 52 -7.06 18.89 4.78
N ASN A 53 -7.25 19.22 6.06
CA ASN A 53 -6.12 19.73 6.83
C ASN A 53 -5.14 18.58 7.10
N LEU A 54 -4.01 18.57 6.37
CA LEU A 54 -3.04 17.49 6.44
C LEU A 54 -2.02 17.71 7.57
N LEU A 55 -1.75 18.96 7.95
CA LEU A 55 -0.77 19.28 9.01
C LEU A 55 -1.42 20.14 10.08
N ASN A 56 -0.83 20.16 11.27
CA ASN A 56 -1.31 21.00 12.37
C ASN A 56 -0.94 22.48 12.18
N ASN A 57 -1.46 23.11 11.13
CA ASN A 57 -1.28 24.53 10.87
C ASN A 57 -2.48 25.08 10.08
N SER A 58 -2.44 26.39 9.83
CA SER A 58 -3.48 27.10 9.05
C SER A 58 -3.27 27.01 7.54
N THR A 59 -2.24 26.29 7.08
CA THR A 59 -1.94 26.14 5.66
C THR A 59 -2.81 25.02 5.10
N ASN A 60 -3.50 25.29 4.00
CA ASN A 60 -4.28 24.26 3.33
C ASN A 60 -3.36 23.37 2.49
N TYR A 61 -3.56 22.06 2.61
CA TYR A 61 -2.86 21.04 1.85
C TYR A 61 -3.87 20.19 1.09
N ILE A 62 -3.55 19.86 -0.14
CA ILE A 62 -4.52 19.26 -1.06
C ILE A 62 -3.88 18.02 -1.66
N LEU A 63 -4.44 16.85 -1.35
CA LEU A 63 -4.04 15.62 -2.01
C LEU A 63 -4.72 15.57 -3.37
N VAL A 64 -3.92 15.37 -4.42
CA VAL A 64 -4.39 15.21 -5.79
C VAL A 64 -3.89 13.87 -6.31
N LEU A 65 -4.83 13.06 -6.80
CA LEU A 65 -4.55 11.83 -7.53
C LEU A 65 -4.83 12.05 -9.01
N VAL A 66 -3.90 11.67 -9.88
CA VAL A 66 -4.06 11.70 -11.34
C VAL A 66 -3.92 10.28 -11.86
N GLN A 67 -5.03 9.68 -12.28
CA GLN A 67 -5.13 8.30 -12.75
C GLN A 67 -5.24 8.27 -14.27
N PHE A 68 -4.19 7.82 -14.96
CA PHE A 68 -4.16 7.67 -16.41
C PHE A 68 -4.79 6.36 -16.87
N ASP A 69 -4.52 5.29 -16.11
CA ASP A 69 -5.09 3.96 -16.30
C ASP A 69 -4.95 3.15 -14.99
N LYS A 70 -5.43 1.90 -14.99
CA LYS A 70 -5.40 1.01 -13.81
C LYS A 70 -4.01 0.66 -13.27
N LYS A 71 -2.95 0.96 -14.02
CA LYS A 71 -1.54 0.69 -13.66
C LYS A 71 -0.76 1.97 -13.42
N ASN A 72 -1.40 3.14 -13.60
CA ASN A 72 -0.74 4.43 -13.65
C ASN A 72 -1.56 5.51 -12.95
N THR A 73 -1.45 5.56 -11.63
CA THR A 73 -1.93 6.65 -10.79
C THR A 73 -0.75 7.38 -10.16
N LEU A 74 -0.72 8.70 -10.26
CA LEU A 74 0.25 9.56 -9.58
C LEU A 74 -0.43 10.26 -8.41
N ALA A 75 0.23 10.28 -7.24
CA ALA A 75 -0.28 11.00 -6.07
C ALA A 75 0.70 12.08 -5.61
N VAL A 76 0.19 13.30 -5.46
CA VAL A 76 0.95 14.45 -4.94
C VAL A 76 0.13 15.22 -3.92
N ILE A 77 0.83 15.93 -3.04
CA ILE A 77 0.24 16.90 -2.13
C ILE A 77 0.66 18.29 -2.60
N TYR A 78 -0.31 19.17 -2.81
CA TYR A 78 -0.09 20.59 -3.00
C TYR A 78 -0.17 21.32 -1.66
N LYS A 79 0.64 22.37 -1.52
CA LYS A 79 0.53 23.39 -0.47
C LYS A 79 -0.08 24.65 -1.08
N GLN A 80 -1.14 25.15 -0.48
CA GLN A 80 -1.75 26.42 -0.86
C GLN A 80 -1.07 27.58 -0.12
N ASN A 81 -0.62 28.59 -0.87
CA ASN A 81 -0.15 29.87 -0.36
C ASN A 81 -0.99 30.98 -1.01
N ASN A 82 -1.97 31.52 -0.29
CA ASN A 82 -3.00 32.40 -0.84
C ASN A 82 -3.77 31.71 -1.99
N ASP A 83 -3.73 32.27 -3.20
CA ASP A 83 -4.36 31.67 -4.38
C ASP A 83 -3.44 30.63 -5.06
N ASP A 84 -2.12 30.71 -4.84
CA ASP A 84 -1.13 29.85 -5.50
C ASP A 84 -1.07 28.47 -4.83
N CYS A 85 -1.01 27.43 -5.65
CA CYS A 85 -0.79 26.04 -5.23
C CYS A 85 0.53 25.53 -5.80
N THR A 86 1.40 25.03 -4.93
CA THR A 86 2.71 24.47 -5.28
C THR A 86 2.85 23.07 -4.76
N ILE A 87 3.49 22.18 -5.52
CA ILE A 87 3.74 20.80 -5.08
C ILE A 87 4.60 20.82 -3.83
N PHE A 88 4.12 20.15 -2.80
CA PHE A 88 4.71 20.06 -1.48
C PHE A 88 5.35 18.71 -1.23
N SER A 89 4.68 17.63 -1.66
CA SER A 89 5.19 16.27 -1.52
C SER A 89 4.76 15.42 -2.70
N VAL A 90 5.67 14.58 -3.19
CA VAL A 90 5.39 13.53 -4.17
C VAL A 90 5.27 12.22 -3.40
N LEU A 91 4.11 11.56 -3.43
CA LEU A 91 3.88 10.35 -2.62
C LEU A 91 4.31 9.08 -3.36
N GLY A 92 4.12 9.05 -4.68
CA GLY A 92 4.54 7.93 -5.51
C GLY A 92 3.67 7.70 -6.74
N ARG A 93 4.03 6.63 -7.48
CA ARG A 93 3.26 6.05 -8.56
C ARG A 93 2.64 4.74 -8.07
N TYR A 94 1.39 4.52 -8.45
CA TYR A 94 0.55 3.42 -8.01
C TYR A 94 -0.17 2.81 -9.20
N TYR A 95 -0.74 1.63 -8.98
CA TYR A 95 -1.86 1.10 -9.76
C TYR A 95 -3.14 1.87 -9.39
N GLU A 96 -4.29 1.23 -9.43
CA GLU A 96 -5.57 1.85 -9.10
C GLU A 96 -5.69 2.08 -7.59
N ILE A 97 -5.91 3.33 -7.15
CA ILE A 97 -6.25 3.64 -5.76
C ILE A 97 -7.77 3.63 -5.63
N VAL A 98 -8.30 2.59 -4.99
CA VAL A 98 -9.75 2.37 -4.86
C VAL A 98 -10.35 3.08 -3.65
N GLU A 99 -9.53 3.36 -2.63
CA GLU A 99 -9.98 4.00 -1.39
C GLU A 99 -8.89 4.89 -0.80
N VAL A 100 -9.29 6.03 -0.23
CA VAL A 100 -8.43 6.95 0.50
C VAL A 100 -9.05 7.24 1.86
N ASN A 101 -8.32 6.96 2.93
CA ASN A 101 -8.73 7.28 4.31
C ASN A 101 -7.78 8.30 4.93
N PHE A 102 -8.32 9.13 5.82
CA PHE A 102 -7.58 10.16 6.54
C PHE A 102 -7.77 9.97 8.04
N ILE A 103 -6.66 9.82 8.78
CA ILE A 103 -6.68 9.61 10.22
C ILE A 103 -5.87 10.71 10.89
N LEU A 104 -6.52 11.50 11.75
CA LEU A 104 -5.84 12.55 12.51
C LEU A 104 -5.02 11.91 13.64
N GLU A 105 -3.71 12.15 13.66
CA GLU A 105 -2.83 11.70 14.73
C GLU A 105 -3.09 12.54 16.00
N PRO A 106 -3.37 11.92 17.16
CA PRO A 106 -3.85 12.64 18.33
C PRO A 106 -2.87 13.65 18.94
N ILE A 107 -1.56 13.47 18.81
CA ILE A 107 -0.55 14.30 19.49
C ILE A 107 -0.09 15.46 18.59
N SER A 108 0.56 15.14 17.48
CA SER A 108 1.06 16.06 16.46
C SER A 108 -0.06 16.78 15.71
N LYS A 109 -1.27 16.18 15.64
CA LYS A 109 -2.39 16.60 14.78
C LYS A 109 -2.04 16.62 13.29
N ASN A 110 -1.01 15.88 12.89
CA ASN A 110 -0.76 15.59 11.48
C ASN A 110 -1.71 14.47 11.02
N THR A 111 -2.09 14.49 9.75
CA THR A 111 -3.02 13.51 9.20
C THR A 111 -2.26 12.38 8.52
N LEU A 112 -2.48 11.14 8.98
CA LEU A 112 -2.11 9.93 8.25
C LEU A 112 -3.04 9.75 7.06
N ILE A 113 -2.46 9.56 5.88
CA ILE A 113 -3.18 9.24 4.65
C ILE A 113 -3.02 7.73 4.41
N LEU A 114 -4.12 7.01 4.22
CA LEU A 114 -4.11 5.60 3.85
C LEU A 114 -4.66 5.43 2.43
N PHE A 115 -3.94 4.70 1.59
CA PHE A 115 -4.37 4.27 0.26
C PHE A 115 -4.63 2.77 0.26
N CYS A 116 -5.79 2.36 -0.25
CA CYS A 116 -6.02 1.00 -0.71
C CYS A 116 -5.69 0.97 -2.21
N GLU A 117 -4.55 0.40 -2.56
CA GLU A 117 -4.10 0.22 -3.94
C GLU A 117 -4.43 -1.19 -4.41
N GLN A 118 -5.05 -1.31 -5.58
CA GLN A 118 -5.34 -2.59 -6.23
C GLN A 118 -4.33 -2.86 -7.34
N VAL A 119 -3.60 -3.97 -7.22
CA VAL A 119 -2.59 -4.43 -8.16
C VAL A 119 -3.07 -5.72 -8.83
N ASN A 120 -3.42 -5.62 -10.10
CA ASN A 120 -3.75 -6.77 -10.93
C ASN A 120 -2.56 -7.12 -11.83
N MET A 121 -1.84 -8.19 -11.49
CA MET A 121 -0.67 -8.66 -12.21
C MET A 121 -0.88 -10.11 -12.67
N ALA A 122 -1.13 -10.28 -13.96
CA ALA A 122 -1.06 -11.59 -14.59
C ALA A 122 0.41 -11.91 -14.94
N THR A 123 1.16 -12.51 -14.01
CA THR A 123 2.53 -13.01 -14.28
C THR A 123 2.68 -14.45 -13.80
N GLY A 124 2.49 -15.42 -14.71
CA GLY A 124 2.71 -16.86 -14.50
C GLY A 124 1.69 -17.57 -13.57
N ILE A 125 1.29 -16.88 -12.51
CA ILE A 125 0.23 -17.20 -11.55
C ILE A 125 -0.91 -16.21 -11.84
N TYR A 126 -2.16 -16.68 -11.75
CA TYR A 126 -3.31 -15.77 -11.79
C TYR A 126 -3.43 -15.12 -10.42
N GLU A 127 -2.75 -13.98 -10.23
CA GLU A 127 -2.65 -13.29 -8.94
C GLU A 127 -3.18 -11.86 -8.99
N THR A 128 -4.00 -11.51 -8.00
CA THR A 128 -4.39 -10.14 -7.71
C THR A 128 -4.05 -9.83 -6.27
N ASN A 129 -3.35 -8.72 -6.06
CA ASN A 129 -2.92 -8.25 -4.75
C ASN A 129 -3.38 -6.81 -4.53
N ASP A 130 -3.98 -6.55 -3.39
CA ASP A 130 -4.19 -5.18 -2.92
C ASP A 130 -3.15 -4.86 -1.84
N PHE A 131 -2.80 -3.58 -1.71
CA PHE A 131 -1.90 -3.08 -0.68
C PHE A 131 -2.57 -1.95 0.10
N LEU A 132 -2.44 -2.00 1.43
CA LEU A 132 -2.75 -0.87 2.29
C LEU A 132 -1.44 -0.10 2.55
N LYS A 133 -1.37 1.12 2.03
CA LYS A 133 -0.19 1.99 2.12
C LYS A 133 -0.52 3.23 2.95
N GLY A 134 0.33 3.57 3.91
CA GLY A 134 0.15 4.73 4.78
C GLY A 134 1.24 5.76 4.59
N TYR A 135 0.88 7.05 4.64
CA TYR A 135 1.79 8.18 4.51
C TYR A 135 1.56 9.17 5.63
N LEU A 136 2.64 9.50 6.34
CA LEU A 136 2.62 10.49 7.43
C LEU A 136 3.76 11.49 7.23
N TRP A 137 3.54 12.70 7.75
CA TRP A 137 4.52 13.77 7.74
C TRP A 137 5.70 13.47 8.67
N ASN A 138 6.92 13.54 8.13
CA ASN A 138 8.15 13.28 8.89
C ASN A 138 8.90 14.55 9.34
N GLY A 139 8.31 15.74 9.15
CA GLY A 139 8.97 17.03 9.40
C GLY A 139 9.39 17.79 8.13
N ASN A 140 9.56 17.10 6.99
CA ASN A 140 9.99 17.71 5.72
C ASN A 140 9.13 17.33 4.51
N PHE A 141 8.68 16.09 4.42
CA PHE A 141 7.79 15.59 3.37
C PHE A 141 6.88 14.48 3.93
N TYR A 142 5.88 14.07 3.15
CA TYR A 142 5.10 12.88 3.48
C TYR A 142 5.89 11.63 3.06
N SER A 143 6.27 10.79 4.02
CA SER A 143 6.96 9.52 3.77
C SER A 143 6.00 8.34 3.96
N GLN A 144 6.26 7.25 3.24
CA GLN A 144 5.53 6.00 3.46
C GLN A 144 5.91 5.41 4.82
N VAL A 145 4.92 5.13 5.65
CA VAL A 145 5.07 4.63 7.04
C VAL A 145 4.36 3.29 7.28
N LEU A 146 3.56 2.84 6.31
CA LEU A 146 2.89 1.54 6.30
C LEU A 146 2.85 1.05 4.85
N ASN A 147 3.10 -0.24 4.64
CA ASN A 147 2.91 -0.90 3.35
C ASN A 147 2.70 -2.39 3.58
N THR A 148 1.45 -2.84 3.67
CA THR A 148 1.13 -4.25 3.91
C THR A 148 0.28 -4.80 2.76
N PRO A 149 0.53 -6.06 2.34
CA PRO A 149 -0.47 -6.81 1.57
C PRO A 149 -1.81 -6.79 2.29
N PHE A 150 -2.87 -6.61 1.53
CA PHE A 150 -4.23 -6.46 2.04
C PHE A 150 -5.10 -7.60 1.52
N ASN A 151 -5.70 -7.49 0.34
CA ASN A 151 -6.38 -8.63 -0.30
C ASN A 151 -5.39 -9.40 -1.18
N ILE A 152 -5.50 -10.72 -1.20
CA ILE A 152 -4.69 -11.60 -2.05
C ILE A 152 -5.63 -12.62 -2.67
N LYS A 153 -5.49 -12.87 -3.97
CA LYS A 153 -6.16 -13.97 -4.64
C LYS A 153 -5.20 -14.54 -5.66
N ALA A 154 -4.74 -15.75 -5.42
CA ALA A 154 -3.76 -16.42 -6.25
C ALA A 154 -4.23 -17.81 -6.63
N TYR A 155 -4.04 -18.17 -7.90
CA TYR A 155 -4.30 -19.50 -8.42
C TYR A 155 -3.10 -20.00 -9.21
N TRP A 156 -2.71 -21.25 -8.95
CA TRP A 156 -1.64 -21.92 -9.67
C TRP A 156 -1.97 -23.38 -9.89
N ASN A 157 -1.36 -23.98 -10.90
CA ASN A 157 -1.38 -25.42 -11.12
C ASN A 157 -0.03 -26.02 -10.71
N ASN A 158 -0.05 -27.02 -9.83
CA ASN A 158 1.18 -27.67 -9.36
C ASN A 158 1.98 -28.35 -10.47
N ALA A 159 1.35 -28.79 -11.56
CA ALA A 159 2.04 -29.38 -12.71
C ALA A 159 2.98 -28.37 -13.40
N TRP A 160 2.76 -27.07 -13.24
CA TRP A 160 3.63 -26.03 -13.79
C TRP A 160 4.88 -25.79 -12.92
N ILE A 161 4.78 -26.08 -11.62
CA ILE A 161 5.89 -25.96 -10.66
C ILE A 161 6.74 -27.23 -10.71
N ASN A 162 6.11 -28.40 -10.70
CA ASN A 162 6.78 -29.69 -10.82
C ASN A 162 5.98 -30.63 -11.73
N CYS A 163 6.42 -30.73 -12.99
CA CYS A 163 5.77 -31.57 -14.01
C CYS A 163 5.78 -33.07 -13.68
N SER A 164 6.65 -33.51 -12.76
CA SER A 164 6.77 -34.91 -12.32
C SER A 164 5.98 -35.20 -11.04
N SER A 165 5.33 -34.20 -10.46
CA SER A 165 4.50 -34.38 -9.26
C SER A 165 3.26 -35.24 -9.58
N PRO A 166 2.90 -36.21 -8.71
CA PRO A 166 1.62 -36.89 -8.81
C PRO A 166 0.44 -35.96 -8.46
N ASN A 167 0.69 -34.88 -7.72
CA ASN A 167 -0.28 -33.84 -7.43
C ASN A 167 -0.20 -32.77 -8.52
N LYS A 168 -1.17 -32.79 -9.44
CA LYS A 168 -1.34 -31.84 -10.55
C LYS A 168 -2.61 -30.98 -10.41
N PHE A 169 -3.12 -30.88 -9.20
CA PHE A 169 -4.33 -30.11 -8.92
C PHE A 169 -4.08 -28.61 -9.07
N TRP A 170 -5.16 -27.89 -9.35
CA TRP A 170 -5.19 -26.45 -9.19
C TRP A 170 -5.34 -26.10 -7.71
N GLU A 171 -4.58 -25.11 -7.27
CA GLU A 171 -4.61 -24.60 -5.92
C GLU A 171 -4.97 -23.13 -5.91
N LYS A 172 -5.58 -22.70 -4.81
CA LYS A 172 -6.05 -21.34 -4.60
C LYS A 172 -5.68 -20.88 -3.20
N ALA A 173 -5.00 -19.74 -3.11
CA ALA A 173 -4.83 -18.99 -1.87
C ALA A 173 -5.62 -17.69 -1.94
N GLN A 174 -6.46 -17.44 -0.94
CA GLN A 174 -7.26 -16.22 -0.85
C GLN A 174 -7.13 -15.58 0.53
N GLN A 175 -6.91 -14.27 0.53
CA GLN A 175 -6.95 -13.41 1.69
C GLN A 175 -7.92 -12.28 1.44
N SER A 176 -8.88 -12.10 2.33
CA SER A 176 -9.79 -10.94 2.34
C SER A 176 -9.59 -10.17 3.63
N CYS A 177 -9.33 -8.88 3.50
CA CYS A 177 -9.01 -8.02 4.62
C CYS A 177 -10.03 -6.91 4.81
N ASN A 178 -10.21 -6.55 6.07
CA ASN A 178 -10.84 -5.30 6.50
C ASN A 178 -9.91 -4.64 7.51
N PHE A 179 -10.05 -3.34 7.71
CA PHE A 179 -9.34 -2.66 8.77
C PHE A 179 -10.21 -1.65 9.51
N THR A 180 -9.83 -1.39 10.75
CA THR A 180 -10.38 -0.32 11.60
C THR A 180 -9.23 0.35 12.33
N TRP A 181 -9.47 1.49 12.98
CA TRP A 181 -8.43 2.18 13.72
C TRP A 181 -8.94 2.80 15.02
N ASN A 182 -8.01 3.03 15.93
CA ASN A 182 -8.16 3.89 17.10
C ASN A 182 -7.10 5.00 17.01
N ASN A 183 -7.47 6.23 17.30
CA ASN A 183 -6.59 7.39 17.28
C ASN A 183 -6.78 8.31 18.51
N VAL A 184 -7.11 7.74 19.67
CA VAL A 184 -7.33 8.51 20.92
C VAL A 184 -6.00 8.99 21.52
N GLU A 185 -5.07 8.07 21.79
CA GLU A 185 -3.76 8.39 22.41
C GLU A 185 -2.61 8.32 21.42
N LYS A 186 -2.69 7.34 20.50
CA LYS A 186 -1.82 7.16 19.34
C LYS A 186 -2.62 6.49 18.24
N ILE A 187 -2.12 6.50 17.01
CA ILE A 187 -2.76 5.74 15.93
C ILE A 187 -2.44 4.25 16.11
N VAL A 188 -3.50 3.45 16.17
CA VAL A 188 -3.47 1.98 16.13
C VAL A 188 -4.40 1.52 15.02
N ILE A 189 -3.89 0.71 14.10
CA ILE A 189 -4.63 0.13 12.97
C ILE A 189 -4.79 -1.37 13.24
N TYR A 190 -6.05 -1.83 13.25
CA TYR A 190 -6.40 -3.24 13.36
C TYR A 190 -6.70 -3.77 11.96
N ILE A 191 -5.95 -4.76 11.50
CA ILE A 191 -6.16 -5.43 10.21
C ILE A 191 -6.71 -6.83 10.49
N TYR A 192 -7.93 -7.07 10.02
CA TYR A 192 -8.59 -8.37 10.11
C TYR A 192 -8.34 -9.13 8.82
N ARG A 193 -7.86 -10.37 8.91
CA ARG A 193 -7.53 -11.21 7.75
C ARG A 193 -8.33 -12.51 7.81
N ALA A 194 -9.23 -12.69 6.87
CA ALA A 194 -9.84 -13.99 6.59
C ALA A 194 -9.02 -14.68 5.48
N GLN A 195 -8.56 -15.90 5.75
CA GLN A 195 -7.65 -16.61 4.86
C GLN A 195 -8.14 -18.02 4.58
N GLU A 196 -8.05 -18.41 3.31
CA GLU A 196 -8.46 -19.71 2.83
C GLU A 196 -7.42 -20.24 1.83
N TYR A 197 -7.09 -21.51 2.00
CA TYR A 197 -6.35 -22.30 1.03
C TYR A 197 -7.22 -23.46 0.57
N SER A 198 -7.37 -23.58 -0.74
CA SER A 198 -8.32 -24.50 -1.36
C SER A 198 -7.66 -25.27 -2.51
N ILE A 199 -8.12 -26.50 -2.73
CA ILE A 199 -7.65 -27.40 -3.78
C ILE A 199 -8.82 -27.73 -4.69
N SER A 200 -8.62 -27.64 -6.00
CA SER A 200 -9.61 -28.02 -7.00
C SER A 200 -9.64 -29.53 -7.19
N ASN A 201 -10.82 -30.08 -7.43
CA ASN A 201 -10.98 -31.47 -7.87
C ASN A 201 -10.72 -31.66 -9.38
N VAL A 202 -10.38 -30.59 -10.12
CA VAL A 202 -10.01 -30.65 -11.53
C VAL A 202 -8.50 -30.87 -11.68
N GLU A 203 -8.14 -32.02 -12.25
CA GLU A 203 -6.78 -32.37 -12.63
C GLU A 203 -6.45 -31.90 -14.05
N GLU A 204 -5.18 -31.56 -14.31
CA GLU A 204 -4.63 -31.42 -15.67
C GLU A 204 -5.35 -30.44 -16.64
N SER A 205 -6.06 -29.43 -16.12
CA SER A 205 -6.63 -28.37 -16.96
C SER A 205 -5.58 -27.28 -17.27
N ILE A 206 -5.43 -26.92 -18.55
CA ILE A 206 -4.64 -25.77 -19.00
C ILE A 206 -5.28 -24.45 -18.54
N HIS A 207 -6.60 -24.43 -18.37
CA HIS A 207 -7.36 -23.26 -17.97
C HIS A 207 -7.67 -23.27 -16.47
N LEU A 208 -7.72 -22.07 -15.88
CA LEU A 208 -8.18 -21.86 -14.52
C LEU A 208 -9.60 -22.47 -14.34
N PRO A 209 -9.80 -23.44 -13.42
CA PRO A 209 -11.10 -24.01 -13.14
C PRO A 209 -12.09 -22.99 -12.58
N GLU A 210 -13.38 -23.29 -12.68
CA GLU A 210 -14.41 -22.50 -12.02
C GLU A 210 -14.25 -22.53 -10.49
N ASP A 211 -14.60 -21.42 -9.83
CA ASP A 211 -14.45 -21.27 -8.38
C ASP A 211 -15.23 -22.34 -7.58
N ASN A 212 -16.30 -22.91 -8.14
CA ASN A 212 -17.10 -23.99 -7.53
C ASN A 212 -16.38 -25.35 -7.45
N THR A 213 -15.26 -25.51 -8.15
CA THR A 213 -14.45 -26.75 -8.14
C THR A 213 -13.49 -26.81 -6.97
N PHE A 214 -13.23 -25.67 -6.32
CA PHE A 214 -12.29 -25.56 -5.21
C PHE A 214 -12.95 -25.90 -3.89
N GLN A 215 -12.33 -26.80 -3.14
CA GLN A 215 -12.72 -27.15 -1.77
C GLN A 215 -11.69 -26.62 -0.78
N ILE A 216 -12.16 -25.96 0.29
CA ILE A 216 -11.30 -25.40 1.33
C ILE A 216 -10.56 -26.55 2.04
N ALA A 217 -9.24 -26.52 1.98
CA ALA A 217 -8.36 -27.46 2.68
C ALA A 217 -7.91 -26.90 4.04
N LYS A 218 -7.63 -25.59 4.11
CA LYS A 218 -7.25 -24.88 5.34
C LYS A 218 -7.89 -23.50 5.37
N SER A 219 -8.24 -23.02 6.55
CA SER A 219 -8.67 -21.64 6.75
C SER A 219 -8.25 -21.15 8.13
N ARG A 220 -8.12 -19.84 8.26
CA ARG A 220 -7.96 -19.16 9.56
C ARG A 220 -8.41 -17.71 9.49
N PHE A 221 -8.63 -17.15 10.67
CA PHE A 221 -8.87 -15.73 10.86
C PHE A 221 -7.82 -15.17 11.81
N LEU A 222 -7.23 -14.03 11.45
CA LEU A 222 -6.18 -13.37 12.21
C LEU A 222 -6.49 -11.89 12.37
N VAL A 223 -6.00 -11.29 13.47
CA VAL A 223 -6.03 -9.85 13.69
C VAL A 223 -4.62 -9.36 13.96
N GLU A 224 -4.15 -8.44 13.13
CA GLU A 224 -2.87 -7.76 13.33
C GLU A 224 -3.11 -6.35 13.85
N THR A 225 -2.35 -5.98 14.87
CA THR A 225 -2.44 -4.67 15.51
C THR A 225 -1.18 -3.88 15.22
N TYR A 226 -1.28 -2.93 14.29
CA TYR A 226 -0.21 -2.02 13.93
C TYR A 226 -0.29 -0.77 14.79
N SER A 227 0.79 -0.40 15.47
CA SER A 227 0.85 0.86 16.21
C SER A 227 1.92 1.78 15.66
N TRP A 228 1.62 3.08 15.59
CA TRP A 228 2.60 4.09 15.22
C TRP A 228 3.73 4.13 16.25
N SER A 229 4.98 4.09 15.78
CA SER A 229 6.16 4.27 16.63
C SER A 229 7.01 5.44 16.14
N GLU A 230 7.13 6.46 16.98
CA GLU A 230 8.02 7.61 16.76
C GLU A 230 9.50 7.19 16.68
N LYS A 231 9.90 6.17 17.45
CA LYS A 231 11.27 5.65 17.47
C LYS A 231 11.68 5.09 16.10
N TRP A 232 10.77 4.37 15.45
CA TRP A 232 11.01 3.71 14.18
C TRP A 232 10.47 4.49 12.98
N ASN A 233 9.71 5.56 13.22
CA ASN A 233 9.05 6.37 12.19
C ASN A 233 8.20 5.54 11.21
N CYS A 234 7.58 4.45 11.71
CA CYS A 234 6.71 3.57 10.94
C CYS A 234 5.67 2.87 11.83
N PHE A 235 4.69 2.22 11.21
CA PHE A 235 3.76 1.33 11.90
C PHE A 235 4.40 -0.03 12.15
N ILE A 236 4.35 -0.48 13.39
CA ILE A 236 5.00 -1.72 13.85
C ILE A 236 3.97 -2.66 14.49
N LEU A 237 4.23 -3.96 14.39
CA LEU A 237 3.51 -5.01 15.12
C LEU A 237 4.06 -5.14 16.55
N TYR A 238 5.39 -5.25 16.66
CA TYR A 238 6.10 -5.51 17.91
C TYR A 238 7.44 -4.78 17.92
N GLU A 239 8.00 -4.55 19.11
CA GLU A 239 9.44 -4.31 19.26
C GLU A 239 10.13 -5.63 19.65
N GLY A 240 11.41 -5.74 19.34
CA GLY A 240 12.20 -6.89 19.72
C GLY A 240 13.68 -6.59 19.74
N ARG A 241 14.46 -7.60 20.09
CA ARG A 241 15.91 -7.57 20.13
C ARG A 241 16.48 -8.76 19.39
N HIS A 242 17.41 -8.50 18.48
CA HIS A 242 18.10 -9.53 17.74
C HIS A 242 19.05 -10.28 18.68
N LYS A 243 18.88 -11.61 18.82
CA LYS A 243 19.54 -12.40 19.86
C LYS A 243 21.06 -12.43 19.74
N SER A 244 21.62 -12.40 18.53
CA SER A 244 23.08 -12.50 18.35
C SER A 244 23.81 -11.17 18.50
N THR A 245 23.15 -10.05 18.20
CA THR A 245 23.78 -8.71 18.18
C THR A 245 23.36 -7.88 19.38
N GLY A 246 22.23 -8.21 20.02
CA GLY A 246 21.61 -7.39 21.06
C GLY A 246 20.94 -6.12 20.52
N GLU A 247 20.90 -5.95 19.20
CA GLU A 247 20.30 -4.77 18.54
C GLU A 247 18.78 -4.77 18.72
N GLU A 248 18.23 -3.64 19.13
CA GLU A 248 16.78 -3.44 19.14
C GLU A 248 16.27 -3.21 17.72
N VAL A 249 15.11 -3.76 17.41
CA VAL A 249 14.48 -3.68 16.08
C VAL A 249 12.96 -3.60 16.23
N ALA A 250 12.29 -3.10 15.20
CA ALA A 250 10.83 -3.18 15.09
C ALA A 250 10.39 -4.27 14.12
N VAL A 251 9.35 -5.03 14.45
CA VAL A 251 8.71 -5.95 13.52
C VAL A 251 7.64 -5.19 12.73
N ILE A 252 7.77 -5.14 11.41
CA ILE A 252 6.81 -4.46 10.51
C ILE A 252 5.93 -5.46 9.74
N HIS A 253 6.37 -6.71 9.57
CA HIS A 253 5.54 -7.79 9.05
C HIS A 253 5.83 -9.11 9.75
N ASP A 254 4.78 -9.88 10.02
CA ASP A 254 4.89 -11.33 10.27
C ASP A 254 4.47 -12.08 9.02
N LEU A 255 5.43 -12.70 8.33
CA LEU A 255 5.15 -13.38 7.07
C LEU A 255 4.29 -14.63 7.26
N ASN A 256 4.25 -15.18 8.48
CA ASN A 256 3.35 -16.28 8.83
C ASN A 256 1.91 -15.83 8.97
N ASN A 257 1.64 -14.54 9.02
CA ASN A 257 0.28 -14.01 9.05
C ASN A 257 -0.31 -13.82 7.66
N TYR A 258 0.39 -14.16 6.58
CA TYR A 258 -0.13 -14.09 5.21
C TYR A 258 -0.63 -15.44 4.70
N VAL A 259 -1.59 -15.42 3.77
CA VAL A 259 -2.25 -16.64 3.27
C VAL A 259 -1.29 -17.67 2.69
N TYR A 260 -0.17 -17.26 2.11
CA TYR A 260 0.82 -18.19 1.54
C TYR A 260 1.43 -19.15 2.57
N SER A 261 1.46 -18.77 3.86
CA SER A 261 1.88 -19.67 4.94
C SER A 261 0.89 -20.80 5.23
N LEU A 262 -0.33 -20.78 4.66
CA LEU A 262 -1.25 -21.91 4.71
C LEU A 262 -0.88 -23.01 3.70
N VAL A 263 -0.20 -22.64 2.61
CA VAL A 263 0.08 -23.55 1.48
C VAL A 263 1.15 -24.56 1.89
N GLU A 264 2.33 -24.07 2.26
CA GLU A 264 3.47 -24.88 2.68
C GLU A 264 3.92 -24.49 4.08
N ASP A 265 4.56 -25.44 4.77
CA ASP A 265 5.18 -25.20 6.06
C ASP A 265 6.48 -24.40 5.86
N VAL A 266 6.31 -23.10 5.69
CA VAL A 266 7.42 -22.15 5.51
C VAL A 266 8.02 -21.80 6.85
N SER A 267 9.35 -21.70 6.90
CA SER A 267 10.05 -21.26 8.10
C SER A 267 9.53 -19.91 8.56
N SER A 268 9.17 -19.79 9.84
CA SER A 268 8.60 -18.56 10.35
C SER A 268 9.58 -17.39 10.27
N GLN A 269 9.13 -16.32 9.62
CA GLN A 269 9.93 -15.13 9.33
C GLN A 269 9.23 -13.83 9.71
N TYR A 270 10.04 -12.85 10.11
CA TYR A 270 9.64 -11.46 10.27
C TYR A 270 10.31 -10.61 9.20
N VAL A 271 9.65 -9.52 8.81
CA VAL A 271 10.32 -8.35 8.25
C VAL A 271 10.50 -7.35 9.39
N ILE A 272 11.74 -6.92 9.61
CA ILE A 272 12.10 -5.98 10.66
C ILE A 272 12.58 -4.65 10.07
N CYS A 273 12.46 -3.57 10.85
CA CYS A 273 13.09 -2.28 10.64
C CYS A 273 14.21 -2.09 11.67
N THR A 274 15.44 -1.81 11.20
CA THR A 274 16.63 -1.55 12.04
C THR A 274 16.73 -0.08 12.42
N SER A 275 17.65 0.27 13.33
CA SER A 275 17.81 1.68 13.75
C SER A 275 18.25 2.59 12.61
N ASN A 276 18.84 2.01 11.57
CA ASN A 276 19.27 2.68 10.35
C ASN A 276 18.17 2.75 9.29
N GLN A 277 16.92 2.39 9.63
CA GLN A 277 15.77 2.38 8.72
C GLN A 277 15.91 1.36 7.56
N GLU A 278 16.70 0.31 7.76
CA GLU A 278 16.79 -0.79 6.79
C GLU A 278 15.74 -1.85 7.07
N HIS A 279 15.14 -2.40 6.02
CA HIS A 279 14.17 -3.48 6.11
C HIS A 279 14.82 -4.83 5.80
N LEU A 280 14.79 -5.75 6.75
CA LEU A 280 15.45 -7.07 6.63
C LEU A 280 14.46 -8.20 6.91
N VAL A 281 14.62 -9.32 6.20
CA VAL A 281 13.90 -10.56 6.50
C VAL A 281 14.76 -11.42 7.42
N ILE A 282 14.21 -11.81 8.57
CA ILE A 282 14.90 -12.67 9.55
C ILE A 282 14.00 -13.83 9.98
N SER A 283 14.60 -14.92 10.47
CA SER A 283 13.82 -15.98 11.13
C SER A 283 13.31 -15.49 12.48
N GLN A 284 12.07 -15.84 12.84
CA GLN A 284 11.51 -15.51 14.15
C GLN A 284 12.37 -16.04 15.32
N GLN A 285 13.08 -17.16 15.12
CA GLN A 285 13.94 -17.73 16.16
C GLN A 285 15.13 -16.82 16.53
N GLN A 286 15.52 -15.91 15.65
CA GLN A 286 16.61 -14.95 15.85
C GLN A 286 16.19 -13.73 16.68
N LEU A 287 14.89 -13.57 16.95
CA LEU A 287 14.33 -12.41 17.63
C LEU A 287 13.79 -12.80 19.01
N GLU A 288 14.02 -11.92 19.99
CA GLU A 288 13.35 -11.91 21.29
C GLU A 288 12.39 -10.72 21.30
N LEU A 289 11.08 -10.96 21.41
CA LEU A 289 10.08 -9.88 21.48
C LEU A 289 10.11 -9.23 22.87
N ILE A 290 9.90 -7.91 22.91
CA ILE A 290 9.94 -7.09 24.14
C ILE A 290 8.58 -6.44 24.39
#